data_AF-A0AAW0SWQ8-F1
#
_entry.id   AF-A0AAW0SWQ8-F1
#
_cell.length_a   1.000
_cell.length_b   1.000
_cell.length_c   1.000
_cell.angle_alpha   90.00
_cell.angle_beta   90.00
_cell.angle_gamma   90.00
#
_symmetry.space_group_name_H-M   'P 1'
#
loop_
_entity.id
_entity.type
_entity.pdbx_description
1 polymer ?
#
loop_
_entity_poly.entity_id
_entity_poly.type
_entity_poly.pdbx_seq_one_letter_code
_entity_poly.pdbx_strand_id
1 'polypeptide(L)'
;MKKKGESLKSLDRWMQEELKTTADSREPPHINRAELVRLVEWKLTRGKFRPRLIELAGSNEEGEVVRVTGEGLRLGEEGKVMEAVQMMASLRGIGPATASAILAVCQPNNFSFFADEVAQTVLPTAASLKYTAKGIRGCECCCGGLRSEAKQG
;
A
#
# COMPACT_ATOMS: atom_id res chain seq x y z
N MET A 1 -13.48 -26.52 -3.47
CA MET A 1 -12.76 -26.32 -2.19
C MET A 1 -12.76 -24.83 -1.87
N LYS A 2 -13.47 -24.37 -0.83
CA LYS A 2 -13.45 -22.94 -0.42
C LYS A 2 -12.09 -22.67 0.23
N LYS A 3 -11.26 -21.77 -0.32
CA LYS A 3 -10.04 -21.32 0.36
C LYS A 3 -10.47 -20.75 1.72
N LYS A 4 -9.95 -21.34 2.80
CA LYS A 4 -10.08 -20.80 4.16
C LYS A 4 -9.47 -19.40 4.10
N GLY A 5 -10.29 -18.36 4.27
CA GLY A 5 -9.81 -16.98 4.22
C GLY A 5 -8.65 -16.83 5.20
N GLU A 6 -7.52 -16.32 4.71
CA GLU A 6 -6.36 -16.02 5.53
C GLU A 6 -6.78 -15.06 6.66
N SER A 7 -6.28 -15.27 7.88
CA SER A 7 -6.63 -14.38 8.98
C SER A 7 -6.05 -12.98 8.77
N LEU A 8 -6.72 -11.93 9.26
CA LEU A 8 -6.19 -10.57 9.24
C LEU A 8 -4.76 -10.50 9.79
N LYS A 9 -4.48 -11.23 10.88
CA LYS A 9 -3.15 -11.30 11.50
C LYS A 9 -2.08 -11.89 10.59
N SER A 10 -2.40 -12.91 9.79
CA SER A 10 -1.46 -13.50 8.84
C SER A 10 -1.21 -12.59 7.64
N LEU A 11 -2.24 -11.89 7.15
CA LEU A 11 -2.08 -10.92 6.07
C LEU A 11 -1.26 -9.70 6.53
N ASP A 12 -1.45 -9.25 7.77
CA ASP A 12 -0.67 -8.17 8.38
C ASP A 12 0.81 -8.54 8.49
N ARG A 13 1.11 -9.75 8.99
CA ARG A 13 2.48 -10.25 9.09
C ARG A 13 3.13 -10.35 7.71
N TRP A 14 2.45 -10.98 6.76
CA TRP A 14 2.95 -11.10 5.40
C TRP A 14 3.24 -9.72 4.79
N MET A 15 2.32 -8.78 4.95
CA MET A 15 2.48 -7.42 4.42
C MET A 15 3.67 -6.70 5.08
N GLN A 16 3.83 -6.79 6.39
CA GLN A 16 4.87 -6.06 7.12
C GLN A 16 6.27 -6.69 7.02
N GLU A 17 6.36 -8.02 7.01
CA GLU A 17 7.63 -8.75 7.15
C GLU A 17 8.10 -9.37 5.83
N GLU A 18 7.17 -9.89 5.02
CA GLU A 18 7.51 -10.70 3.84
C GLU A 18 7.45 -9.90 2.54
N LEU A 19 6.43 -9.06 2.36
CA LEU A 19 6.21 -8.36 1.08
C LEU A 19 7.35 -7.39 0.75
N LYS A 20 7.79 -6.59 1.73
CA LYS A 20 8.93 -5.69 1.54
C LYS A 20 10.19 -6.46 1.14
N THR A 21 10.54 -7.48 1.91
CA THR A 21 11.73 -8.30 1.68
C THR A 21 11.71 -8.94 0.29
N THR A 22 10.54 -9.45 -0.11
CA THR A 22 10.37 -10.09 -1.42
C THR A 22 10.43 -9.07 -2.56
N ALA A 23 9.82 -7.90 -2.40
CA ALA A 23 9.88 -6.83 -3.40
C ALA A 23 11.30 -6.27 -3.59
N ASP A 24 12.03 -6.06 -2.50
CA ASP A 24 13.40 -5.52 -2.50
C ASP A 24 14.43 -6.52 -3.04
N SER A 25 14.14 -7.83 -2.96
CA SER A 25 15.01 -8.88 -3.51
C SER A 25 15.04 -8.94 -5.05
N ARG A 26 14.25 -8.11 -5.73
CA ARG A 26 14.12 -8.07 -7.19
C ARG A 26 14.78 -6.82 -7.75
N GLU A 27 15.25 -6.90 -8.99
CA GLU A 27 15.92 -5.78 -9.67
C GLU A 27 15.21 -5.47 -11.00
N PRO A 28 14.62 -4.26 -11.17
CA PRO A 28 14.37 -3.25 -10.12
C PRO A 28 13.34 -3.77 -9.08
N PRO A 29 13.26 -3.20 -7.86
CA PRO A 29 12.27 -3.60 -6.87
C PRO A 29 10.85 -3.47 -7.40
N HIS A 30 10.01 -4.50 -7.23
CA HIS A 30 8.63 -4.53 -7.73
C HIS A 30 7.77 -5.57 -7.01
N ILE A 31 6.45 -5.47 -7.17
CA ILE A 31 5.51 -6.52 -6.76
C ILE A 31 4.95 -7.23 -7.98
N ASN A 32 4.61 -8.50 -7.83
CA ASN A 32 3.96 -9.30 -8.88
C ASN A 32 2.43 -9.23 -8.75
N ARG A 33 1.71 -9.76 -9.74
CA ARG A 33 0.25 -9.74 -9.76
C ARG A 33 -0.38 -10.49 -8.58
N ALA A 34 0.20 -11.62 -8.16
CA ALA A 34 -0.33 -12.39 -7.05
C ALA A 34 -0.23 -11.61 -5.72
N GLU A 35 0.88 -10.91 -5.52
CA GLU A 35 1.11 -10.01 -4.38
C GLU A 35 0.18 -8.80 -4.43
N LEU A 36 -0.03 -8.22 -5.62
CA LEU A 36 -0.97 -7.11 -5.83
C LEU A 36 -2.39 -7.52 -5.43
N VAL A 37 -2.86 -8.68 -5.90
CA VAL A 37 -4.19 -9.22 -5.57
C VAL A 37 -4.30 -9.46 -4.07
N ARG A 38 -3.29 -10.08 -3.45
CA ARG A 38 -3.28 -10.34 -2.01
C ARG A 38 -3.27 -9.04 -1.18
N LEU A 39 -2.59 -8.00 -1.65
CA LEU A 39 -2.60 -6.68 -1.01
C LEU A 39 -3.98 -6.00 -1.11
N VAL A 40 -4.66 -6.14 -2.25
CA VAL A 40 -6.05 -5.66 -2.40
C VAL A 40 -6.99 -6.43 -1.47
N GLU A 41 -6.86 -7.76 -1.38
CA GLU A 41 -7.60 -8.57 -0.42
C GLU A 41 -7.37 -8.09 1.01
N TRP A 42 -6.11 -7.94 1.42
CA TRP A 42 -5.74 -7.39 2.72
C TRP A 42 -6.39 -6.03 2.99
N LYS A 43 -6.31 -5.08 2.05
CA LYS A 43 -6.90 -3.75 2.21
C LYS A 43 -8.43 -3.81 2.35
N LEU A 44 -9.10 -4.68 1.58
CA LEU A 44 -10.55 -4.82 1.63
C LEU A 44 -11.06 -5.57 2.86
N THR A 45 -10.24 -6.44 3.46
CA THR A 45 -10.58 -7.10 4.73
C THR A 45 -10.64 -6.14 5.91
N ARG A 46 -10.00 -4.97 5.81
CA ARG A 46 -10.00 -3.90 6.83
C ARG A 46 -11.05 -2.81 6.56
N GLY A 47 -11.80 -2.88 5.47
CA GLY A 47 -12.77 -1.86 5.07
C GLY A 47 -14.02 -2.47 4.46
N LYS A 48 -14.71 -1.72 3.58
CA LYS A 48 -15.87 -2.25 2.85
C LYS A 48 -15.41 -3.30 1.84
N PHE A 49 -15.73 -4.56 2.12
CA PHE A 49 -15.41 -5.66 1.23
C PHE A 49 -16.08 -5.49 -0.14
N ARG A 50 -15.27 -5.46 -1.21
CA ARG A 50 -15.71 -5.27 -2.60
C ARG A 50 -15.04 -6.32 -3.50
N PRO A 51 -15.62 -7.52 -3.66
CA PRO A 51 -15.04 -8.63 -4.42
C PRO A 51 -14.59 -8.24 -5.84
N ARG A 52 -15.35 -7.34 -6.47
CA ARG A 52 -15.06 -6.86 -7.82
C ARG A 52 -13.69 -6.22 -7.97
N LEU A 53 -13.16 -5.57 -6.93
CA LEU A 53 -11.82 -4.97 -6.98
C LEU A 53 -10.71 -6.03 -6.99
N ILE A 54 -10.92 -7.16 -6.33
CA ILE A 54 -10.00 -8.30 -6.33
C ILE A 54 -9.95 -8.92 -7.74
N GLU A 55 -11.11 -9.13 -8.36
CA GLU A 55 -11.20 -9.61 -9.74
C GLU A 55 -10.51 -8.66 -10.73
N LEU A 56 -10.72 -7.35 -10.59
CA LEU A 56 -10.08 -6.34 -11.43
C LEU A 56 -8.56 -6.33 -11.23
N ALA A 57 -8.08 -6.42 -9.99
CA ALA A 57 -6.65 -6.53 -9.70
C ALA A 57 -6.04 -7.79 -10.34
N GLY A 58 -6.76 -8.92 -10.32
CA GLY A 58 -6.34 -10.16 -10.95
C GLY A 58 -6.38 -10.14 -12.49
N SER A 59 -7.09 -9.18 -13.09
CA SER A 59 -7.21 -9.02 -14.54
C SER A 59 -6.07 -8.24 -15.20
N ASN A 60 -5.15 -7.66 -14.41
CA ASN A 60 -3.97 -7.00 -14.95
C ASN A 60 -2.99 -8.03 -15.52
N GLU A 61 -2.22 -7.63 -16.52
CA GLU A 61 -1.13 -8.45 -17.07
C GLU A 61 0.09 -8.43 -16.14
N GLU A 62 0.78 -9.56 -16.00
CA GLU A 62 1.93 -9.69 -15.08
C GLU A 62 3.03 -8.67 -15.41
N GLY A 63 3.39 -8.56 -16.69
CA GLY A 63 4.41 -7.60 -17.14
C GLY A 63 4.00 -6.14 -16.92
N GLU A 64 2.71 -5.83 -16.97
CA GLU A 64 2.21 -4.49 -16.66
C GLU A 64 2.31 -4.18 -15.17
N VAL A 65 1.93 -5.12 -14.30
CA VAL A 65 2.04 -4.96 -12.84
C VAL A 65 3.50 -4.75 -12.43
N VAL A 66 4.42 -5.58 -12.91
CA VAL A 66 5.85 -5.46 -12.62
C VAL A 66 6.39 -4.10 -13.05
N ARG A 67 6.10 -3.68 -14.29
CA ARG A 67 6.57 -2.41 -14.85
C ARG A 67 6.01 -1.20 -14.08
N VAL A 68 4.70 -1.17 -13.85
CA VAL A 68 4.02 -0.04 -13.20
C VAL A 68 4.43 0.09 -11.74
N THR A 69 4.56 -1.03 -11.03
CA THR A 69 4.94 -1.00 -9.62
C THR A 69 6.41 -0.69 -9.43
N GLY A 70 7.30 -1.23 -10.27
CA GLY A 70 8.72 -0.89 -10.23
C GLY A 70 8.98 0.60 -10.51
N GLU A 71 8.34 1.15 -11.54
CA GLU A 71 8.47 2.59 -11.84
C GLU A 71 7.82 3.45 -10.76
N GLY A 72 6.67 3.04 -10.23
CA GLY A 72 6.04 3.75 -9.11
C GLY A 72 6.92 3.77 -7.86
N LEU A 73 7.62 2.68 -7.55
CA LEU A 73 8.56 2.64 -6.43
C LEU A 73 9.75 3.57 -6.68
N ARG A 74 10.33 3.54 -7.87
CA ARG A 74 11.41 4.46 -8.28
C ARG A 74 11.01 5.93 -8.13
N LEU A 75 9.82 6.30 -8.60
CA LEU A 75 9.27 7.66 -8.44
C LEU A 75 9.05 8.03 -6.96
N GLY A 76 8.65 7.05 -6.13
CA GLY A 76 8.54 7.22 -4.69
C GLY A 76 9.88 7.58 -4.02
N GLU A 77 10.96 6.90 -4.41
CA GLU A 77 12.32 7.15 -3.90
C GLU A 77 12.83 8.54 -4.32
N GLU A 78 12.51 8.98 -5.53
CA GLU A 78 12.80 10.33 -6.03
C GLU A 78 11.99 11.44 -5.33
N GLY A 79 11.06 11.08 -4.44
CA GLY A 79 10.17 12.02 -3.76
C GLY A 79 8.98 12.49 -4.61
N LYS A 80 8.75 11.91 -5.79
CA LYS A 80 7.61 12.17 -6.68
C LYS A 80 6.38 11.34 -6.30
N VAL A 81 5.96 11.48 -5.05
CA VAL A 81 4.90 10.65 -4.42
C VAL A 81 3.59 10.68 -5.20
N MET A 82 3.22 11.86 -5.74
CA MET A 82 1.98 12.02 -6.49
C MET A 82 1.99 11.25 -7.81
N GLU A 83 3.10 11.32 -8.51
CA GLU A 83 3.29 10.62 -9.79
C GLU A 83 3.34 9.11 -9.54
N ALA A 84 4.03 8.67 -8.48
CA ALA A 84 4.07 7.28 -8.06
C ALA A 84 2.66 6.73 -7.76
N VAL A 85 1.85 7.48 -7.00
CA VAL A 85 0.47 7.07 -6.67
C VAL A 85 -0.41 7.03 -7.92
N GLN A 86 -0.35 8.05 -8.78
CA GLN A 86 -1.12 8.08 -10.02
C GLN A 86 -0.73 6.94 -10.97
N MET A 87 0.56 6.66 -11.07
CA MET A 87 1.08 5.57 -11.88
C MET A 87 0.57 4.21 -11.38
N MET A 88 0.69 3.90 -10.09
CA MET A 88 0.17 2.64 -9.55
C MET A 88 -1.36 2.56 -9.61
N ALA A 89 -2.06 3.69 -9.47
CA ALA A 89 -3.52 3.76 -9.61
C ALA A 89 -4.01 3.63 -11.07
N SER A 90 -3.09 3.56 -12.05
CA SER A 90 -3.46 3.21 -13.43
C SER A 90 -3.83 1.72 -13.60
N LEU A 91 -3.39 0.86 -12.67
CA LEU A 91 -3.74 -0.55 -12.66
C LEU A 91 -5.22 -0.76 -12.32
N ARG A 92 -5.85 -1.74 -12.97
CA ARG A 92 -7.27 -2.05 -12.74
C ARG A 92 -7.48 -2.54 -11.32
N GLY A 93 -8.50 -2.00 -10.65
CA GLY A 93 -8.83 -2.37 -9.28
C GLY A 93 -7.93 -1.73 -8.21
N ILE A 94 -6.95 -0.90 -8.62
CA ILE A 94 -6.03 -0.21 -7.72
C ILE A 94 -6.44 1.26 -7.63
N GLY A 95 -6.86 1.69 -6.44
CA GLY A 95 -7.14 3.09 -6.17
C GLY A 95 -5.94 3.81 -5.55
N PRO A 96 -5.98 5.15 -5.44
CA PRO A 96 -4.95 5.94 -4.76
C PRO A 96 -4.62 5.44 -3.35
N ALA A 97 -5.64 4.98 -2.61
CA ALA A 97 -5.45 4.44 -1.27
C ALA A 97 -4.69 3.09 -1.28
N THR A 98 -4.85 2.26 -2.30
CA THR A 98 -4.11 0.99 -2.45
C THR A 98 -2.69 1.27 -2.94
N ALA A 99 -2.54 2.20 -3.89
CA ALA A 99 -1.23 2.67 -4.36
C ALA A 99 -0.37 3.24 -3.21
N SER A 100 -0.95 4.09 -2.36
CA SER A 100 -0.28 4.57 -1.15
C SER A 100 0.07 3.46 -0.16
N ALA A 101 -0.70 2.37 -0.10
CA ALA A 101 -0.36 1.20 0.71
C ALA A 101 0.90 0.51 0.17
N ILE A 102 0.97 0.26 -1.14
CA ILE A 102 2.13 -0.36 -1.78
C ILE A 102 3.40 0.44 -1.48
N LEU A 103 3.33 1.77 -1.64
CA LEU A 103 4.44 2.67 -1.32
C LEU A 103 4.85 2.62 0.16
N ALA A 104 3.89 2.65 1.09
CA ALA A 104 4.17 2.57 2.52
C ALA A 104 4.81 1.24 2.94
N VAL A 105 4.47 0.14 2.26
CA VAL A 105 5.04 -1.19 2.57
C VAL A 105 6.45 -1.34 2.02
N CYS A 106 6.67 -0.92 0.77
CA CYS A 106 7.98 -1.08 0.14
C CYS A 106 8.98 -0.03 0.63
N GLN A 107 8.51 1.17 0.99
CA GLN A 107 9.35 2.28 1.45
C GLN A 107 8.87 2.83 2.81
N PRO A 108 8.92 2.02 3.88
CA PRO A 108 8.39 2.41 5.20
C PRO A 108 9.18 3.56 5.86
N ASN A 109 10.43 3.77 5.44
CA ASN A 109 11.23 4.91 5.92
C ASN A 109 10.84 6.24 5.25
N ASN A 110 10.16 6.18 4.10
CA ASN A 110 9.79 7.35 3.29
C ASN A 110 8.29 7.68 3.41
N PHE A 111 7.43 6.70 3.71
CA PHE A 111 5.97 6.84 3.68
C PHE A 111 5.27 6.13 4.85
N SER A 112 4.31 6.82 5.48
CA SER A 112 3.34 6.25 6.41
C SER A 112 2.00 6.01 5.71
N PHE A 113 1.41 4.83 5.93
CA PHE A 113 0.11 4.47 5.37
C PHE A 113 -1.01 5.38 5.90
N PHE A 114 -1.73 6.05 4.99
CA PHE A 114 -2.96 6.77 5.31
C PHE A 114 -4.13 5.78 5.22
N ALA A 115 -4.56 5.26 6.37
CA ALA A 115 -5.78 4.45 6.44
C ALA A 115 -7.01 5.35 6.17
N ASP A 116 -7.97 4.84 5.41
CA ASP A 116 -9.18 5.54 4.93
C ASP A 116 -9.97 6.26 6.04
N GLU A 117 -9.81 5.87 7.31
CA GLU A 117 -10.56 6.45 8.43
C GLU A 117 -9.99 7.80 8.91
N VAL A 118 -8.71 8.11 8.67
CA VAL A 118 -8.09 9.36 9.16
C VAL A 118 -8.48 10.58 8.29
N ALA A 119 -8.87 10.35 7.04
CA ALA A 119 -9.31 11.42 6.14
C ALA A 119 -10.63 12.08 6.57
N GLN A 120 -11.49 11.35 7.30
CA GLN A 120 -12.79 11.84 7.74
C GLN A 120 -12.76 12.45 9.14
N THR A 121 -11.88 11.98 10.04
CA THR A 121 -11.90 12.41 11.45
C THR A 121 -10.91 13.53 11.79
N VAL A 122 -9.84 13.73 10.99
CA VAL A 122 -8.80 14.75 11.28
C VAL A 122 -9.06 16.09 10.58
N LEU A 123 -10.03 16.18 9.67
CA LEU A 123 -10.37 17.42 8.97
C LEU A 123 -11.87 17.72 9.08
N PRO A 124 -12.32 18.51 10.09
CA PRO A 124 -13.71 18.94 10.17
C PRO A 124 -14.11 19.86 9.00
N THR A 125 -13.14 20.39 8.25
CA THR A 125 -13.36 21.36 7.18
C THR A 125 -12.21 21.32 6.16
N ALA A 126 -12.36 20.60 5.05
CA ALA A 126 -11.53 20.86 3.86
C ALA A 126 -12.17 20.28 2.60
N ALA A 127 -12.87 21.15 1.87
CA ALA A 127 -13.00 20.99 0.42
C ALA A 127 -11.59 20.89 -0.20
N SER A 128 -11.43 19.96 -1.14
CA SER A 128 -10.18 19.60 -1.85
C SER A 128 -9.13 18.84 -1.00
N LEU A 129 -9.16 17.52 -1.14
CA LEU A 129 -8.05 16.61 -0.79
C LEU A 129 -6.82 16.99 -1.63
N LYS A 130 -6.02 17.95 -1.16
CA LYS A 130 -4.69 18.17 -1.69
C LYS A 130 -3.79 17.10 -1.10
N TYR A 131 -3.62 16.00 -1.84
CA TYR A 131 -2.52 15.06 -1.61
C TYR A 131 -1.22 15.86 -1.68
N THR A 132 -0.76 16.32 -0.52
CA THR A 132 0.50 17.02 -0.36
C THR A 132 1.46 16.03 0.27
N ALA A 133 2.66 15.91 -0.30
CA ALA A 133 3.72 15.01 0.14
C ALA A 133 4.16 15.19 1.62
N LYS A 134 3.57 16.14 2.33
CA LYS A 134 3.77 16.40 3.76
C LYS A 134 2.86 15.55 4.66
N GLY A 135 1.65 15.19 4.20
CA GLY A 135 0.72 14.35 4.98
C GLY A 135 1.10 12.86 5.03
N ILE A 136 1.75 12.35 3.97
CA ILE A 136 2.18 10.95 3.85
C ILE A 136 3.51 10.71 4.61
N ARG A 137 4.32 11.76 4.81
CA ARG A 137 5.62 11.67 5.49
C ARG A 137 5.57 11.74 7.02
N GLY A 138 4.39 11.94 7.62
CA GLY A 138 4.31 12.31 9.03
C GLY A 138 3.01 11.94 9.74
N CYS A 139 2.47 10.74 9.50
CA CYS A 139 1.32 10.24 10.25
C CYS A 139 1.67 8.92 10.96
N GLU A 140 1.75 8.92 12.29
CA GLU A 140 2.01 7.74 13.12
C GLU A 140 0.74 6.91 13.43
N CYS A 141 -0.38 7.15 12.76
CA CYS A 141 -1.68 6.86 13.38
C CYS A 141 -2.35 5.49 13.07
N CYS A 142 -1.67 4.48 12.52
CA CYS A 142 -2.34 3.18 12.24
C CYS A 142 -1.49 1.91 12.30
N CYS A 143 -0.18 2.00 12.56
CA CYS A 143 0.59 0.81 12.94
C CYS A 143 0.52 0.74 14.46
N GLY A 144 -0.30 -0.16 15.00
CA GLY A 144 -0.51 -0.33 16.43
C GLY A 144 0.81 -0.20 17.20
N GLY A 145 0.80 0.65 18.22
CA GLY A 145 1.95 0.90 19.07
C GLY A 145 2.51 -0.41 19.62
N LEU A 146 3.65 -0.81 19.10
CA LEU A 146 4.68 -1.55 19.82
C LEU A 146 6.03 -1.31 19.12
N ARG A 147 6.37 -0.04 18.91
CA ARG A 147 7.77 0.38 18.98
C ARG A 147 8.15 0.30 20.45
N SER A 148 8.51 -0.90 20.91
CA SER A 148 9.26 -1.04 22.15
C SER A 148 10.54 -0.23 22.01
N GLU A 149 10.73 0.66 22.99
CA GLU A 149 11.88 1.53 23.15
C GLU A 149 13.20 0.80 22.86
N ALA A 150 13.84 1.12 21.74
CA ALA A 150 15.28 1.01 21.62
C ALA A 150 15.87 2.34 22.13
N LYS A 151 15.92 2.49 23.46
CA LYS A 151 16.78 3.50 24.07
C LYS A 151 18.22 3.07 23.86
N GLN A 152 18.95 3.96 23.22
CA GLN A 152 20.41 4.04 23.28
C GLN A 152 20.82 4.27 24.75
N GLY A 153 21.85 3.56 25.19
CA GLY A 153 22.42 3.66 26.54
C GLY A 153 23.22 2.43 26.89
#